data_AF-A0A1M6HDJ5-F1
#
_entry.id   AF-A0A1M6HDJ5-F1
#
_cell.length_a   1.000
_cell.length_b   1.000
_cell.length_c   1.000
_cell.angle_alpha   90.00
_cell.angle_beta   90.00
_cell.angle_gamma   90.00
#
_symmetry.space_group_name_H-M   'P 1'
#
loop_
_entity.id
_entity.type
_entity.pdbx_description
1 polymer ?
#
loop_
_entity_poly.entity_id
_entity_poly.type
_entity_poly.pdbx_seq_one_letter_code
_entity_poly.pdbx_strand_id
1 'polypeptide(L)'
;MPEIPDERLRPRSQVIDRAWRVLGPGLEPLSGPDGAPLTRTVKLVVLPLVLRPVLRPELAGDLLTPRAAGLAAGLLRGEGDRLVATARWFALLKRVRRALKVVGGNPQDLYFQRCYELAAEHGAPDGPAAEDVARAAVLDAADRGDRTVSALREHLGDPERARAVAAALARAWADRPLAAAPSAPPPPDAPPAAPAPAASPGTAVPAVPVPPRDAAVPGAPLDTAAPSSAPVSAAPPDVTALGTTPVPGATSVPGTSREAAVPAAAPVPARPSVAGASSRATVPDAAPVSAAPPDSTVPGSTRNAVVPAATPGPTGPARPTAPAEHLRELADAVLDSCLSGGGGPAFAALVDGAAGRSLGAALWTGPVSGWGRPGVPAHLGLTAADVPPPPAVGAGASTTALPAPLDRSVYERVFTLLRTPGHDDLPPVPELVDAEVARACAPLGLTGESLRAALLVGGRLAAGLDPLGSGAGPTAAHRALDRRWRRESSVARARRATVDPAWTQGPFADPARALREPWTAYVRRLWARLHGRDAHAVPVSDTAELWALLDGISYSVLRDHRARVRAVLRSLAAPGPGTADASGSAA
;
A
#
# COMPACT_ATOMS: atom_id res chain seq x y z
N MET A 1 -35.97 -9.65 -37.69
CA MET A 1 -35.97 -10.01 -36.25
C MET A 1 -35.37 -8.87 -35.48
N PRO A 2 -36.04 -8.30 -34.47
CA PRO A 2 -35.42 -7.29 -33.61
C PRO A 2 -34.30 -7.96 -32.79
N GLU A 3 -33.11 -7.36 -32.77
CA GLU A 3 -31.98 -7.80 -31.94
C GLU A 3 -32.42 -7.81 -30.47
N ILE A 4 -32.48 -9.00 -29.87
CA ILE A 4 -32.59 -9.14 -28.42
C ILE A 4 -31.29 -8.56 -27.84
N PRO A 5 -31.33 -7.54 -26.97
CA PRO A 5 -30.12 -7.02 -26.35
C PRO A 5 -29.40 -8.16 -25.61
N ASP A 6 -28.15 -8.40 -25.98
CA ASP A 6 -27.31 -9.39 -25.30
C ASP A 6 -27.11 -8.98 -23.83
N GLU A 7 -27.93 -9.56 -22.93
CA GLU A 7 -27.93 -9.27 -21.49
C GLU A 7 -26.71 -9.84 -20.75
N ARG A 8 -25.80 -10.51 -21.45
CA ARG A 8 -24.65 -11.19 -20.84
C ARG A 8 -23.67 -10.19 -20.25
N LEU A 9 -23.24 -10.45 -19.01
CA LEU A 9 -22.14 -9.73 -18.37
C LEU A 9 -20.84 -9.92 -19.16
N ARG A 10 -20.07 -8.85 -19.34
CA ARG A 10 -18.85 -8.85 -20.14
C ARG A 10 -17.61 -8.56 -19.29
N PRO A 11 -16.51 -9.32 -19.42
CA PRO A 11 -15.26 -8.99 -18.75
C PRO A 11 -14.77 -7.58 -19.13
N ARG A 12 -14.47 -6.75 -18.13
CA ARG A 12 -13.99 -5.37 -18.34
C ARG A 12 -12.72 -5.34 -19.20
N SER A 13 -11.82 -6.30 -19.00
CA SER A 13 -10.61 -6.45 -19.80
C SER A 13 -10.92 -6.63 -21.29
N GLN A 14 -11.91 -7.45 -21.63
CA GLN A 14 -12.34 -7.69 -23.01
C GLN A 14 -13.01 -6.45 -23.62
N VAL A 15 -13.80 -5.72 -22.83
CA VAL A 15 -14.43 -4.46 -23.28
C VAL A 15 -13.36 -3.42 -23.59
N ILE A 16 -12.36 -3.27 -22.72
CA ILE A 16 -11.23 -2.34 -22.93
C ILE A 16 -10.43 -2.75 -24.16
N ASP A 17 -10.05 -4.02 -24.29
CA ASP A 17 -9.28 -4.53 -25.43
C ASP A 17 -10.01 -4.26 -26.76
N ARG A 18 -11.30 -4.63 -26.85
CA ARG A 18 -12.10 -4.40 -28.05
C ARG A 18 -12.23 -2.91 -28.38
N ALA A 19 -12.53 -2.07 -27.39
CA ALA A 19 -12.68 -0.64 -27.61
C ALA A 19 -11.35 0.02 -28.01
N TRP A 20 -10.22 -0.44 -27.46
CA TRP A 20 -8.89 0.05 -27.77
C TRP A 20 -8.52 -0.22 -29.24
N ARG A 21 -8.78 -1.43 -29.73
CA ARG A 21 -8.49 -1.82 -31.12
C ARG A 21 -9.28 -1.01 -32.15
N VAL A 22 -10.44 -0.47 -31.77
CA VAL A 22 -11.27 0.38 -32.65
C VAL A 22 -10.70 1.79 -32.81
N LEU A 23 -9.82 2.25 -31.92
CA LEU A 23 -9.24 3.60 -31.98
C LEU A 23 -8.35 3.83 -33.21
N GLY A 24 -7.84 2.76 -33.83
CA GLY A 24 -7.02 2.85 -35.03
C GLY A 24 -5.52 3.06 -34.76
N PRO A 25 -4.76 3.53 -35.77
CA PRO A 25 -3.30 3.63 -35.71
C PRO A 25 -2.80 4.77 -34.81
N GLY A 26 -1.51 4.75 -34.44
CA GLY A 26 -0.87 5.82 -33.64
C GLY A 26 -0.77 5.51 -32.14
N LEU A 27 -1.23 4.32 -31.72
CA LEU A 27 -1.18 3.85 -30.33
C LEU A 27 -0.09 2.81 -30.09
N GLU A 28 0.81 2.57 -31.05
CA GLU A 28 1.84 1.54 -30.99
C GLU A 28 2.74 1.67 -29.74
N PRO A 29 3.16 2.88 -29.30
CA PRO A 29 3.93 3.04 -28.07
C PRO A 29 3.20 2.62 -26.77
N LEU A 30 1.86 2.52 -26.81
CA LEU A 30 1.00 2.15 -25.69
C LEU A 30 0.36 0.76 -25.87
N SER A 31 0.70 0.06 -26.94
CA SER A 31 0.11 -1.22 -27.33
C SER A 31 1.15 -2.35 -27.37
N GLY A 32 0.68 -3.58 -27.16
CA GLY A 32 1.47 -4.79 -27.37
C GLY A 32 1.65 -5.11 -28.86
N PRO A 33 2.46 -6.13 -29.19
CA PRO A 33 2.70 -6.54 -30.58
C PRO A 33 1.43 -6.97 -31.32
N ASP A 34 0.41 -7.41 -30.58
CA ASP A 34 -0.89 -7.84 -31.09
C ASP A 34 -1.88 -6.68 -31.26
N GLY A 35 -1.51 -5.45 -30.90
CA GLY A 35 -2.38 -4.27 -30.93
C GLY A 35 -3.31 -4.12 -29.71
N ALA A 36 -3.23 -5.03 -28.72
CA ALA A 36 -3.90 -4.83 -27.43
C ALA A 36 -3.25 -3.68 -26.64
N PRO A 37 -3.96 -2.99 -25.74
CA PRO A 37 -3.31 -2.09 -24.81
C PRO A 37 -2.35 -2.86 -23.89
N LEU A 38 -1.18 -2.29 -23.60
CA LEU A 38 -0.27 -2.88 -22.61
C LEU A 38 -0.96 -2.97 -21.24
N THR A 39 -0.58 -3.95 -20.43
CA THR A 39 -1.09 -4.05 -19.04
C THR A 39 -0.85 -2.76 -18.25
N ARG A 40 0.30 -2.08 -18.48
CA ARG A 40 0.58 -0.78 -17.86
C ARG A 40 -0.28 0.35 -18.43
N THR A 41 -0.57 0.36 -19.72
CA THR A 41 -1.50 1.34 -20.34
C THR A 41 -2.86 1.25 -19.67
N VAL A 42 -3.36 0.03 -19.43
CA VAL A 42 -4.63 -0.18 -18.73
C VAL A 42 -4.56 0.32 -17.28
N LYS A 43 -3.49 -0.02 -16.55
CA LYS A 43 -3.34 0.29 -15.11
C LYS A 43 -3.04 1.76 -14.83
N LEU A 44 -2.25 2.42 -15.67
CA LEU A 44 -1.72 3.76 -15.43
C LEU A 44 -2.50 4.85 -16.17
N VAL A 45 -3.15 4.53 -17.30
CA VAL A 45 -3.88 5.52 -18.11
C VAL A 45 -5.37 5.20 -18.14
N VAL A 46 -5.76 4.05 -18.70
CA VAL A 46 -7.18 3.76 -18.99
C VAL A 46 -8.04 3.72 -17.74
N LEU A 47 -7.64 2.96 -16.70
CA LEU A 47 -8.42 2.87 -15.47
C LEU A 47 -8.42 4.18 -14.67
N PRO A 48 -7.28 4.78 -14.31
CA PRO A 48 -7.27 5.92 -13.41
C PRO A 48 -7.66 7.25 -14.09
N LEU A 49 -7.41 7.43 -15.39
CA LEU A 49 -7.59 8.72 -16.07
C LEU A 49 -8.81 8.75 -17.00
N VAL A 50 -9.07 7.66 -17.73
CA VAL A 50 -10.19 7.60 -18.69
C VAL A 50 -11.48 7.08 -18.02
N LEU A 51 -11.47 5.85 -17.53
CA LEU A 51 -12.65 5.18 -16.97
C LEU A 51 -13.00 5.68 -15.58
N ARG A 52 -12.00 5.99 -14.76
CA ARG A 52 -12.11 6.53 -13.38
C ARG A 52 -13.15 5.77 -12.51
N PRO A 53 -12.99 4.46 -12.26
CA PRO A 53 -14.00 3.68 -11.51
C PRO A 53 -14.29 4.17 -10.08
N VAL A 54 -13.39 4.98 -9.50
CA VAL A 54 -13.64 5.65 -8.21
C VAL A 54 -14.79 6.64 -8.31
N LEU A 55 -14.88 7.37 -9.43
CA LEU A 55 -15.96 8.32 -9.70
C LEU A 55 -17.15 7.66 -10.41
N ARG A 56 -16.95 6.46 -10.98
CA ARG A 56 -17.95 5.69 -11.73
C ARG A 56 -18.01 4.26 -11.19
N PRO A 57 -18.62 4.03 -10.01
CA PRO A 57 -18.64 2.73 -9.34
C PRO A 57 -19.20 1.58 -10.21
N GLU A 58 -20.08 1.88 -11.16
CA GLU A 58 -20.61 0.93 -12.15
C GLU A 58 -19.53 0.33 -13.08
N LEU A 59 -18.37 0.99 -13.20
CA LEU A 59 -17.21 0.51 -13.96
C LEU A 59 -16.16 -0.21 -13.09
N ALA A 60 -16.39 -0.30 -11.76
CA ALA A 60 -15.42 -0.86 -10.82
C ALA A 60 -15.33 -2.38 -10.86
N GLY A 61 -16.43 -3.07 -11.22
CA GLY A 61 -16.50 -4.52 -11.32
C GLY A 61 -15.63 -5.12 -12.43
N ASP A 62 -15.21 -6.37 -12.25
CA ASP A 62 -14.48 -7.12 -13.28
C ASP A 62 -15.39 -7.63 -14.40
N LEU A 63 -16.69 -7.79 -14.09
CA LEU A 63 -17.76 -8.08 -15.04
C LEU A 63 -18.68 -6.87 -15.12
N LEU A 64 -18.90 -6.36 -16.33
CA LEU A 64 -19.72 -5.19 -16.62
C LEU A 64 -21.07 -5.61 -17.19
N THR A 65 -22.12 -4.91 -16.80
CA THR A 65 -23.41 -4.99 -17.49
C THR A 65 -23.28 -4.43 -18.92
N PRO A 66 -24.17 -4.79 -19.86
CA PRO A 66 -24.13 -4.26 -21.22
C PRO A 66 -24.10 -2.72 -21.27
N ARG A 67 -24.87 -2.06 -20.39
CA ARG A 67 -24.86 -0.59 -20.23
C ARG A 67 -23.51 -0.06 -19.78
N ALA A 68 -22.93 -0.65 -18.74
CA ALA A 68 -21.62 -0.25 -18.22
C ALA A 68 -20.49 -0.52 -19.25
N ALA A 69 -20.58 -1.62 -19.99
CA ALA A 69 -19.66 -1.93 -21.09
C ALA A 69 -19.75 -0.90 -22.22
N GLY A 70 -20.97 -0.51 -22.61
CA GLY A 70 -21.20 0.55 -23.60
C GLY A 70 -20.63 1.90 -23.16
N LEU A 71 -20.83 2.27 -21.89
CA LEU A 71 -20.24 3.47 -21.30
C LEU A 71 -18.71 3.43 -21.33
N ALA A 72 -18.09 2.34 -20.90
CA ALA A 72 -16.64 2.19 -20.90
C ALA A 72 -16.06 2.31 -22.32
N ALA A 73 -16.68 1.65 -23.31
CA ALA A 73 -16.26 1.73 -24.71
C ALA A 73 -16.50 3.14 -25.31
N GLY A 74 -17.54 3.84 -24.89
CA GLY A 74 -17.82 5.23 -25.27
C GLY A 74 -16.77 6.20 -24.74
N LEU A 75 -16.43 6.09 -23.45
CA LEU A 75 -15.39 6.92 -22.82
C LEU A 75 -14.03 6.71 -23.50
N LEU A 76 -13.66 5.47 -23.79
CA LEU A 76 -12.38 5.17 -24.43
C LEU A 76 -12.30 5.75 -25.85
N ARG A 77 -13.39 5.63 -26.63
CA ARG A 77 -13.48 6.23 -27.97
C ARG A 77 -13.45 7.75 -27.94
N GLY A 78 -14.13 8.37 -26.97
CA GLY A 78 -14.11 9.83 -26.80
C GLY A 78 -12.73 10.40 -26.47
N GLU A 79 -11.83 9.59 -25.93
CA GLU A 79 -10.45 9.96 -25.59
C GLU A 79 -9.43 9.57 -26.67
N GLY A 80 -9.87 9.08 -27.84
CA GLY A 80 -8.99 8.54 -28.89
C GLY A 80 -7.86 9.48 -29.30
N ASP A 81 -8.19 10.72 -29.69
CA ASP A 81 -7.20 11.71 -30.13
C ASP A 81 -6.19 12.05 -29.03
N ARG A 82 -6.65 12.16 -27.78
CA ARG A 82 -5.77 12.39 -26.63
C ARG A 82 -4.86 11.19 -26.39
N LEU A 83 -5.34 9.96 -26.54
CA LEU A 83 -4.51 8.76 -26.40
C LEU A 83 -3.46 8.66 -27.51
N VAL A 84 -3.78 9.07 -28.74
CA VAL A 84 -2.80 9.17 -29.84
C VAL A 84 -1.76 10.24 -29.54
N ALA A 85 -2.18 11.43 -29.10
CA ALA A 85 -1.25 12.47 -28.66
C ALA A 85 -0.37 12.01 -27.47
N THR A 86 -0.94 11.26 -26.53
CA THR A 86 -0.22 10.64 -25.39
C THR A 86 0.89 9.70 -25.89
N ALA A 87 0.59 8.86 -26.88
CA ALA A 87 1.56 7.97 -27.48
C ALA A 87 2.70 8.73 -28.19
N ARG A 88 2.37 9.82 -28.88
CA ARG A 88 3.36 10.72 -29.52
C ARG A 88 4.25 11.40 -28.48
N TRP A 89 3.68 11.93 -27.39
CA TRP A 89 4.44 12.49 -26.27
C TRP A 89 5.39 11.44 -25.68
N PHE A 90 4.94 10.20 -25.47
CA PHE A 90 5.79 9.15 -24.94
C PHE A 90 6.97 8.80 -25.86
N ALA A 91 6.76 8.82 -27.18
CA ALA A 91 7.84 8.66 -28.15
C ALA A 91 8.86 9.81 -28.06
N LEU A 92 8.39 11.05 -27.93
CA LEU A 92 9.25 12.23 -27.77
C LEU A 92 10.05 12.18 -26.46
N LEU A 93 9.40 11.94 -25.32
CA LEU A 93 10.06 11.83 -24.02
C LEU A 93 11.13 10.73 -24.01
N LYS A 94 10.90 9.59 -24.68
CA LYS A 94 11.92 8.54 -24.83
C LYS A 94 13.14 9.01 -25.61
N ARG A 95 12.97 9.81 -26.68
CA ARG A 95 14.10 10.38 -27.44
C ARG A 95 14.89 11.36 -26.59
N VAL A 96 14.20 12.28 -25.92
CA VAL A 96 14.81 13.28 -25.03
C VAL A 96 15.55 12.62 -23.87
N ARG A 97 14.95 11.61 -23.22
CA ARG A 97 15.59 10.80 -22.17
C ARG A 97 16.90 10.18 -22.61
N ARG A 98 16.96 9.65 -23.84
CA ARG A 98 18.19 9.09 -24.41
C ARG A 98 19.24 10.17 -24.66
N ALA A 99 18.83 11.33 -25.18
CA ALA A 99 19.72 12.46 -25.43
C ALA A 99 20.34 13.00 -24.13
N LEU A 100 19.54 13.08 -23.06
CA LEU A 100 19.98 13.49 -21.71
C LEU A 100 20.72 12.38 -20.95
N LYS A 101 20.86 11.17 -21.54
CA LYS A 101 21.50 9.99 -20.91
C LYS A 101 20.87 9.59 -19.56
N VAL A 102 19.58 9.86 -19.37
CA VAL A 102 18.84 9.44 -18.16
C VAL A 102 18.57 7.93 -18.24
N VAL A 103 19.17 7.17 -17.32
CA VAL A 103 19.11 5.70 -17.29
C VAL A 103 18.17 5.15 -16.21
N GLY A 104 17.85 5.93 -15.18
CA GLY A 104 17.00 5.51 -14.05
C GLY A 104 15.52 5.33 -14.39
N GLY A 105 14.88 4.37 -13.70
CA GLY A 105 13.42 4.13 -13.73
C GLY A 105 12.87 3.45 -14.99
N ASN A 106 11.68 2.84 -14.88
CA ASN A 106 10.96 2.29 -16.02
C ASN A 106 10.21 3.43 -16.75
N PRO A 107 10.48 3.69 -18.04
CA PRO A 107 9.84 4.79 -18.77
C PRO A 107 8.31 4.75 -18.77
N GLN A 108 7.70 3.56 -18.75
CA GLN A 108 6.23 3.44 -18.75
C GLN A 108 5.66 3.90 -17.40
N ASP A 109 6.32 3.55 -16.30
CA ASP A 109 5.88 3.92 -14.95
C ASP A 109 6.08 5.44 -14.72
N LEU A 110 7.16 6.02 -15.27
CA LEU A 110 7.48 7.45 -15.13
C LEU A 110 6.64 8.37 -16.02
N TYR A 111 6.39 7.98 -17.27
CA TYR A 111 5.91 8.94 -18.29
C TYR A 111 4.48 8.71 -18.74
N PHE A 112 3.85 7.55 -18.52
CA PHE A 112 2.51 7.30 -19.10
C PHE A 112 1.44 8.30 -18.64
N GLN A 113 1.36 8.56 -17.34
CA GLN A 113 0.42 9.55 -16.81
C GLN A 113 0.80 10.96 -17.24
N ARG A 114 2.09 11.30 -17.14
CA ARG A 114 2.59 12.63 -17.54
C ARG A 114 2.34 12.91 -19.03
N CYS A 115 2.53 11.95 -19.91
CA CYS A 115 2.22 12.10 -21.34
C CYS A 115 0.73 12.34 -21.59
N TYR A 116 -0.15 11.74 -20.79
CA TYR A 116 -1.58 11.97 -20.91
C TYR A 116 -1.98 13.37 -20.44
N GLU A 117 -1.35 13.87 -19.38
CA GLU A 117 -1.48 15.26 -18.93
C GLU A 117 -0.96 16.24 -19.99
N LEU A 118 0.24 16.01 -20.53
CA LEU A 118 0.82 16.83 -21.60
C LEU A 118 -0.06 16.81 -22.86
N ALA A 119 -0.67 15.68 -23.19
CA ALA A 119 -1.63 15.59 -24.28
C ALA A 119 -2.92 16.37 -24.00
N ALA A 120 -3.36 16.43 -22.74
CA ALA A 120 -4.53 17.22 -22.34
C ALA A 120 -4.23 18.73 -22.34
N GLU A 121 -3.01 19.13 -21.95
CA GLU A 121 -2.58 20.52 -21.84
C GLU A 121 -2.15 21.13 -23.17
N HIS A 122 -1.40 20.37 -23.98
CA HIS A 122 -0.73 20.86 -25.19
C HIS A 122 -1.21 20.19 -26.48
N GLY A 123 -2.10 19.20 -26.41
CA GLY A 123 -2.46 18.40 -27.59
C GLY A 123 -1.29 17.55 -28.07
N ALA A 124 -1.13 17.38 -29.39
CA ALA A 124 -0.01 16.62 -29.94
C ALA A 124 1.33 17.39 -29.80
N PRO A 125 2.47 16.68 -29.62
CA PRO A 125 3.79 17.32 -29.51
C PRO A 125 4.29 17.79 -30.88
N ASP A 126 3.74 18.90 -31.36
CA ASP A 126 4.10 19.53 -32.63
C ASP A 126 4.96 20.78 -32.40
N GLY A 127 6.07 20.89 -33.14
CA GLY A 127 6.97 22.04 -33.11
C GLY A 127 8.06 22.03 -32.03
N PRO A 128 8.96 23.04 -32.05
CA PRO A 128 10.15 23.08 -31.19
C PRO A 128 9.82 23.25 -29.70
N ALA A 129 8.74 23.96 -29.36
CA ALA A 129 8.30 24.13 -27.97
C ALA A 129 7.99 22.79 -27.28
N ALA A 130 7.54 21.78 -28.03
CA ALA A 130 7.28 20.45 -27.49
C ALA A 130 8.57 19.76 -27.00
N GLU A 131 9.72 20.02 -27.64
CA GLU A 131 11.00 19.45 -27.19
C GLU A 131 11.45 20.05 -25.86
N ASP A 132 11.23 21.35 -25.64
CA ASP A 132 11.57 22.02 -24.38
C ASP A 132 10.66 21.53 -23.24
N VAL A 133 9.36 21.39 -23.50
CA VAL A 133 8.41 20.78 -22.55
C VAL A 133 8.79 19.33 -22.23
N ALA A 134 9.16 18.55 -23.25
CA ALA A 134 9.62 17.17 -23.03
C ALA A 134 10.94 17.12 -22.24
N ARG A 135 11.87 18.05 -22.47
CA ARG A 135 13.12 18.15 -21.72
C ARG A 135 12.86 18.46 -20.26
N ALA A 136 12.03 19.46 -19.98
CA ALA A 136 11.62 19.79 -18.61
C ALA A 136 10.94 18.60 -17.92
N ALA A 137 10.01 17.92 -18.60
CA ALA A 137 9.31 16.76 -18.04
C ALA A 137 10.25 15.56 -17.77
N VAL A 138 11.26 15.33 -18.62
CA VAL A 138 12.25 14.26 -18.40
C VAL A 138 13.18 14.58 -17.23
N LEU A 139 13.62 15.83 -17.09
CA LEU A 139 14.47 16.26 -15.98
C LEU A 139 13.71 16.17 -14.65
N ASP A 140 12.48 16.68 -14.59
CA ASP A 140 11.62 16.57 -13.40
C ASP A 140 11.38 15.10 -12.98
N ALA A 141 11.14 14.21 -13.94
CA ALA A 141 11.00 12.78 -13.66
C ALA A 141 12.32 12.10 -13.27
N ALA A 142 13.46 12.61 -13.76
CA ALA A 142 14.78 12.10 -13.39
C ALA A 142 15.16 12.52 -11.98
N ASP A 143 14.82 13.74 -11.57
CA ASP A 143 14.99 14.24 -10.21
C ASP A 143 14.18 13.41 -9.21
N ARG A 144 12.98 12.93 -9.61
CA ARG A 144 12.20 11.95 -8.84
C ARG A 144 12.76 10.51 -8.88
N GLY A 145 13.73 10.23 -9.75
CA GLY A 145 14.28 8.88 -9.98
C GLY A 145 15.07 8.31 -8.79
N ASP A 146 15.52 9.17 -7.89
CA ASP A 146 16.16 8.85 -6.61
C ASP A 146 15.18 8.32 -5.54
N ARG A 147 13.86 8.40 -5.76
CA ARG A 147 12.78 7.92 -4.88
C ARG A 147 12.17 6.62 -5.42
N THR A 148 13.00 5.75 -5.98
CA THR A 148 12.54 4.50 -6.60
C THR A 148 13.09 3.27 -5.88
N VAL A 149 12.38 2.14 -6.01
CA VAL A 149 12.87 0.84 -5.53
C VAL A 149 14.22 0.46 -6.16
N SER A 150 14.49 0.92 -7.39
CA SER A 150 15.79 0.71 -8.03
C SER A 150 16.89 1.51 -7.34
N ALA A 151 16.63 2.79 -7.04
CA ALA A 151 17.55 3.63 -6.29
C ALA A 151 17.82 3.07 -4.88
N LEU A 152 16.80 2.55 -4.21
CA LEU A 152 16.96 1.84 -2.93
C LEU A 152 17.87 0.61 -3.05
N ARG A 153 17.65 -0.22 -4.08
CA ARG A 153 18.48 -1.40 -4.33
C ARG A 153 19.93 -1.03 -4.62
N GLU A 154 20.16 0.02 -5.40
CA GLU A 154 21.51 0.50 -5.71
C GLU A 154 22.18 1.08 -4.46
N HIS A 155 21.45 1.90 -3.70
CA HIS A 155 21.97 2.55 -2.50
C HIS A 155 22.38 1.55 -1.41
N LEU A 156 21.51 0.59 -1.07
CA LEU A 156 21.78 -0.45 -0.07
C LEU A 156 22.55 -1.66 -0.64
N GLY A 157 22.72 -1.73 -1.95
CA GLY A 157 23.54 -2.74 -2.62
C GLY A 157 25.04 -2.44 -2.56
N ASP A 158 25.42 -1.19 -2.33
CA ASP A 158 26.80 -0.77 -2.07
C ASP A 158 27.25 -1.28 -0.68
N PRO A 159 28.29 -2.14 -0.60
CA PRO A 159 28.75 -2.72 0.66
C PRO A 159 29.24 -1.69 1.69
N GLU A 160 29.82 -0.56 1.26
CA GLU A 160 30.28 0.49 2.18
C GLU A 160 29.10 1.22 2.81
N ARG A 161 28.10 1.58 2.00
CA ARG A 161 26.87 2.23 2.47
C ARG A 161 26.07 1.30 3.37
N ALA A 162 25.90 0.03 2.98
CA ALA A 162 25.21 -0.96 3.80
C ALA A 162 25.89 -1.12 5.18
N ARG A 163 27.23 -1.12 5.24
CA ARG A 163 27.98 -1.16 6.49
C ARG A 163 27.79 0.11 7.33
N ALA A 164 27.79 1.29 6.71
CA ALA A 164 27.53 2.55 7.40
C ALA A 164 26.12 2.59 8.03
N VAL A 165 25.10 2.18 7.27
CA VAL A 165 23.71 2.08 7.75
C VAL A 165 23.61 1.05 8.88
N ALA A 166 24.25 -0.12 8.75
CA ALA A 166 24.26 -1.13 9.82
C ALA A 166 24.89 -0.60 11.11
N ALA A 167 25.99 0.15 11.01
CA ALA A 167 26.64 0.77 12.17
C ALA A 167 25.76 1.87 12.81
N ALA A 168 25.08 2.68 11.99
CA ALA A 168 24.13 3.68 12.47
C ALA A 168 22.94 3.02 13.20
N LEU A 169 22.41 1.92 12.64
CA LEU A 169 21.33 1.14 13.21
C LEU A 169 21.72 0.50 14.54
N ALA A 170 22.92 -0.08 14.63
CA ALA A 170 23.44 -0.64 15.87
C ALA A 170 23.56 0.41 16.99
N ARG A 171 24.05 1.62 16.67
CA ARG A 171 24.12 2.74 17.63
C ARG A 171 22.74 3.21 18.05
N ALA A 172 21.86 3.52 17.09
CA ALA A 172 20.51 3.98 17.36
C ALA A 172 19.69 2.96 18.17
N TRP A 173 19.90 1.66 17.93
CA TRP A 173 19.26 0.61 18.70
C TRP A 173 19.80 0.52 20.13
N ALA A 174 21.11 0.68 20.32
CA ALA A 174 21.72 0.70 21.65
C ALA A 174 21.21 1.89 22.49
N ASP A 175 21.05 3.05 21.86
CA ASP A 175 20.60 4.30 22.50
C ASP A 175 19.07 4.42 22.60
N ARG A 176 18.32 3.39 22.21
CA ARG A 176 16.85 3.45 22.16
C ARG A 176 16.25 3.71 23.54
N PRO A 177 15.15 4.50 23.63
CA PRO A 177 14.52 4.79 24.91
C PRO A 177 13.85 3.54 25.47
N LEU A 178 14.42 2.97 26.53
CA LEU A 178 13.78 1.92 27.31
C LEU A 178 12.84 2.54 28.35
N ALA A 179 11.80 1.79 28.74
CA ALA A 179 10.89 2.25 29.77
C ALA A 179 11.71 2.51 31.06
N ALA A 180 11.67 3.74 31.57
CA ALA A 180 12.27 4.03 32.87
C ALA A 180 11.59 3.15 33.92
N ALA A 181 12.37 2.59 34.84
CA ALA A 181 11.79 1.95 36.02
C ALA A 181 10.84 2.96 36.69
N PRO A 182 9.65 2.53 37.15
CA PRO A 182 8.74 3.43 37.84
C PRO A 182 9.50 4.08 39.00
N SER A 183 9.71 5.40 38.93
CA SER A 183 10.22 6.15 40.06
C SER A 183 9.23 5.99 41.20
N ALA A 184 9.72 5.60 42.38
CA ALA A 184 8.90 5.49 43.58
C ALA A 184 8.09 6.80 43.74
N PRO A 185 6.81 6.72 44.15
CA PRO A 185 6.05 7.93 44.42
C PRO A 185 6.82 8.77 45.44
N PRO A 186 6.89 10.10 45.28
CA PRO A 186 7.50 10.94 46.29
C PRO A 186 6.77 10.72 47.62
N PRO A 187 7.49 10.75 48.76
CA PRO A 187 6.86 10.62 50.06
C PRO A 187 5.77 11.70 50.22
N PRO A 188 4.70 11.42 50.98
CA PRO A 188 3.51 12.28 51.08
C PRO A 188 3.79 13.71 51.56
N ASP A 189 5.00 13.99 52.07
CA ASP A 189 5.42 15.28 52.59
C ASP A 189 6.48 16.00 51.73
N ALA A 190 6.69 15.59 50.47
CA ALA A 190 7.56 16.34 49.58
C ALA A 190 6.93 17.71 49.22
N PRO A 191 7.60 18.85 49.50
CA PRO A 191 7.08 20.15 49.08
C PRO A 191 6.94 20.21 47.55
N PRO A 192 5.97 20.97 47.01
CA PRO A 192 5.79 21.08 45.57
C PRO A 192 7.12 21.48 44.92
N ALA A 193 7.54 20.71 43.92
CA ALA A 193 8.72 21.01 43.13
C ALA A 193 8.60 22.43 42.58
N ALA A 194 9.61 23.26 42.84
CA ALA A 194 9.67 24.63 42.34
C ALA A 194 9.51 24.61 40.81
N PRO A 195 8.75 25.57 40.23
CA PRO A 195 8.63 25.66 38.79
C PRO A 195 10.03 25.81 38.17
N ALA A 196 10.29 25.02 37.12
CA ALA A 196 11.53 25.11 36.35
C ALA A 196 11.78 26.57 35.93
N PRO A 197 13.04 27.07 35.98
CA PRO A 197 13.33 28.43 35.60
C PRO A 197 12.92 28.65 34.13
N ALA A 198 12.15 29.71 33.89
CA ALA A 198 11.76 30.13 32.57
C ALA A 198 13.00 30.32 31.68
N ALA A 199 13.05 29.59 30.56
CA ALA A 199 14.05 29.80 29.53
C ALA A 199 13.95 31.24 29.01
N SER A 200 15.07 31.95 29.05
CA SER A 200 15.19 33.30 28.49
C SER A 200 14.94 33.28 26.96
N PRO A 201 14.36 34.34 26.38
CA PRO A 201 14.01 34.36 24.96
C PRO A 201 15.27 34.55 24.11
N GLY A 202 15.67 33.51 23.39
CA GLY A 202 16.69 33.57 22.34
C GLY A 202 16.04 33.74 20.96
N THR A 203 16.21 34.93 20.39
CA THR A 203 16.13 35.34 18.97
C THR A 203 15.21 34.54 18.04
N ALA A 204 14.01 35.08 17.81
CA ALA A 204 13.10 34.67 16.74
C ALA A 204 13.67 35.06 15.35
N VAL A 205 13.66 34.11 14.42
CA VAL A 205 13.75 34.36 12.97
C VAL A 205 12.33 34.67 12.47
N PRO A 206 12.09 35.69 11.62
CA PRO A 206 10.74 36.10 11.27
C PRO A 206 10.06 35.09 10.32
N ALA A 207 8.85 34.68 10.70
CA ALA A 207 7.93 33.94 9.85
C ALA A 207 7.22 34.89 8.86
N VAL A 208 7.08 34.46 7.61
CA VAL A 208 6.34 35.14 6.53
C VAL A 208 4.83 35.01 6.78
N PRO A 209 4.02 36.07 6.67
CA PRO A 209 2.58 36.00 6.96
C PRO A 209 1.76 35.49 5.76
N VAL A 210 0.85 34.57 6.04
CA VAL A 210 -0.23 34.11 5.13
C VAL A 210 -1.52 34.86 5.50
N PRO A 211 -2.28 35.44 4.54
CA PRO A 211 -3.49 36.21 4.86
C PRO A 211 -4.70 35.30 5.19
N PRO A 212 -5.65 35.80 6.00
CA PRO A 212 -6.80 35.04 6.47
C PRO A 212 -7.90 34.92 5.39
N ARG A 213 -8.63 33.79 5.40
CA ARG A 213 -9.86 33.62 4.63
C ARG A 213 -11.07 33.91 5.53
N ASP A 214 -11.84 34.90 5.11
CA ASP A 214 -13.06 35.34 5.78
C ASP A 214 -14.21 34.33 5.70
N ALA A 215 -15.11 34.55 6.65
CA ALA A 215 -16.15 33.68 7.15
C ALA A 215 -17.41 33.53 6.27
N ALA A 216 -18.17 32.52 6.65
CA ALA A 216 -19.49 32.07 6.20
C ALA A 216 -20.60 33.13 6.05
N VAL A 217 -21.68 32.78 5.33
CA VAL A 217 -23.10 32.84 5.76
C VAL A 217 -24.02 32.20 4.66
N PRO A 218 -25.24 31.71 4.97
CA PRO A 218 -25.85 30.48 4.42
C PRO A 218 -27.18 30.67 3.64
N GLY A 219 -27.73 29.56 3.08
CA GLY A 219 -29.17 29.40 2.78
C GLY A 219 -29.54 28.73 1.44
N ALA A 220 -30.19 27.55 1.49
CA ALA A 220 -30.84 26.81 0.39
C ALA A 220 -32.20 27.47 -0.05
N PRO A 221 -33.00 27.01 -1.05
CA PRO A 221 -33.04 25.67 -1.70
C PRO A 221 -33.37 25.60 -3.24
N LEU A 222 -33.33 24.36 -3.79
CA LEU A 222 -34.07 23.70 -4.91
C LEU A 222 -34.63 24.60 -6.05
N ASP A 223 -34.47 24.36 -7.36
CA ASP A 223 -34.95 23.20 -8.14
C ASP A 223 -34.55 23.33 -9.65
N THR A 224 -34.59 22.22 -10.41
CA THR A 224 -34.73 22.08 -11.90
C THR A 224 -34.16 23.13 -12.90
N ALA A 225 -33.29 22.70 -13.82
CA ALA A 225 -33.49 22.71 -15.29
C ALA A 225 -32.17 22.53 -16.09
N ALA A 226 -32.21 21.66 -17.12
CA ALA A 226 -31.27 21.65 -18.25
C ALA A 226 -31.49 22.88 -19.15
N PRO A 227 -30.52 23.31 -20.00
CA PRO A 227 -30.47 22.85 -21.42
C PRO A 227 -29.02 22.66 -21.94
N SER A 228 -28.70 21.76 -22.88
CA SER A 228 -28.90 21.72 -24.35
C SER A 228 -28.15 22.78 -25.19
N SER A 229 -27.07 22.30 -25.85
CA SER A 229 -26.71 22.42 -27.28
C SER A 229 -26.44 23.78 -27.98
N ALA A 230 -25.13 24.04 -28.26
CA ALA A 230 -24.50 24.41 -29.55
C ALA A 230 -24.83 25.78 -30.24
N PRO A 231 -24.16 26.15 -31.36
CA PRO A 231 -22.77 26.65 -31.45
C PRO A 231 -22.67 28.01 -32.19
N VAL A 232 -21.52 28.71 -32.14
CA VAL A 232 -21.24 29.82 -33.08
C VAL A 232 -19.80 29.74 -33.60
N SER A 233 -19.72 29.71 -34.93
CA SER A 233 -18.54 29.77 -35.78
C SER A 233 -18.07 31.23 -35.96
N ALA A 234 -16.76 31.48 -35.95
CA ALA A 234 -16.18 32.70 -36.51
C ALA A 234 -14.77 32.39 -37.04
N ALA A 235 -14.62 32.44 -38.36
CA ALA A 235 -13.36 32.47 -39.08
C ALA A 235 -12.71 33.87 -39.01
N PRO A 236 -11.39 34.00 -39.27
CA PRO A 236 -10.61 35.22 -39.05
C PRO A 236 -10.61 36.16 -40.27
N PRO A 237 -10.20 37.43 -40.12
CA PRO A 237 -9.91 38.29 -41.26
C PRO A 237 -8.44 38.16 -41.72
N ASP A 238 -8.29 38.04 -43.04
CA ASP A 238 -7.07 38.28 -43.82
C ASP A 238 -6.62 39.74 -43.73
N VAL A 239 -5.30 39.96 -43.70
CA VAL A 239 -4.68 41.14 -44.34
C VAL A 239 -3.34 40.76 -44.97
N THR A 240 -3.27 41.03 -46.26
CA THR A 240 -2.14 40.95 -47.21
C THR A 240 -1.19 42.15 -47.08
N ALA A 241 0.10 41.94 -47.41
CA ALA A 241 1.02 42.81 -48.19
C ALA A 241 2.49 42.53 -47.80
N LEU A 242 3.29 41.86 -48.65
CA LEU A 242 4.17 42.38 -49.71
C LEU A 242 5.61 42.69 -49.22
N GLY A 243 6.61 42.03 -49.86
CA GLY A 243 8.03 42.27 -49.60
C GLY A 243 8.97 41.27 -50.30
N THR A 244 9.21 41.51 -51.58
CA THR A 244 9.95 40.73 -52.61
C THR A 244 11.48 40.68 -52.44
N THR A 245 12.06 39.45 -52.51
CA THR A 245 13.37 38.92 -53.09
C THR A 245 14.74 39.62 -52.81
N PRO A 246 15.94 39.04 -53.14
CA PRO A 246 16.25 37.78 -53.85
C PRO A 246 17.34 36.84 -53.26
N VAL A 247 17.39 35.64 -53.88
CA VAL A 247 18.37 34.54 -53.82
C VAL A 247 19.61 34.87 -54.71
N PRO A 248 20.78 34.19 -54.56
CA PRO A 248 21.10 33.03 -55.42
C PRO A 248 21.85 31.89 -54.67
N GLY A 249 21.49 30.61 -54.88
CA GLY A 249 22.20 29.64 -55.74
C GLY A 249 23.10 28.71 -54.88
N ALA A 250 23.27 27.41 -55.08
CA ALA A 250 22.91 26.52 -56.18
C ALA A 250 22.98 25.04 -55.73
N THR A 251 22.15 24.21 -56.36
CA THR A 251 22.37 22.82 -56.85
C THR A 251 23.27 21.83 -56.06
N SER A 252 22.71 20.64 -55.73
CA SER A 252 22.97 19.37 -56.46
C SER A 252 22.51 18.13 -55.65
N VAL A 253 21.58 17.36 -56.21
CA VAL A 253 21.32 15.92 -55.96
C VAL A 253 21.01 15.36 -57.37
N PRO A 254 21.60 14.23 -57.83
CA PRO A 254 21.02 12.92 -57.54
C PRO A 254 22.01 11.73 -57.46
N GLY A 255 21.61 10.69 -56.73
CA GLY A 255 22.30 9.40 -56.72
C GLY A 255 21.41 8.30 -56.15
N THR A 256 20.73 7.60 -57.04
CA THR A 256 19.96 6.37 -56.80
C THR A 256 20.90 5.17 -56.65
N SER A 257 20.62 4.27 -55.70
CA SER A 257 21.10 2.88 -55.65
C SER A 257 20.19 2.14 -54.66
N ARG A 258 19.14 1.47 -55.14
CA ARG A 258 19.10 0.05 -55.57
C ARG A 258 19.39 -0.92 -54.42
N GLU A 259 18.31 -1.33 -53.78
CA GLU A 259 17.90 -2.73 -53.55
C GLU A 259 19.05 -3.76 -53.51
N ALA A 260 19.31 -4.29 -52.31
CA ALA A 260 20.09 -5.51 -52.12
C ALA A 260 19.33 -6.43 -51.15
N ALA A 261 19.03 -7.61 -51.67
CA ALA A 261 18.24 -8.66 -51.07
C ALA A 261 18.91 -9.35 -49.88
N VAL A 262 18.05 -9.88 -49.02
CA VAL A 262 18.28 -10.85 -47.95
C VAL A 262 18.99 -12.11 -48.47
N PRO A 263 19.98 -12.67 -47.76
CA PRO A 263 20.23 -14.10 -47.79
C PRO A 263 19.53 -14.78 -46.61
N ALA A 264 18.72 -15.78 -46.95
CA ALA A 264 18.09 -16.70 -46.03
C ALA A 264 19.15 -17.54 -45.29
N ALA A 265 19.02 -17.65 -43.97
CA ALA A 265 19.73 -18.63 -43.16
C ALA A 265 18.70 -19.47 -42.38
N ALA A 266 18.64 -20.74 -42.81
CA ALA A 266 18.29 -22.01 -42.19
C ALA A 266 17.58 -22.10 -40.79
N PRO A 267 16.78 -23.17 -40.59
CA PRO A 267 15.75 -23.26 -39.55
C PRO A 267 16.31 -23.66 -38.18
N VAL A 268 15.77 -23.06 -37.12
CA VAL A 268 15.97 -23.50 -35.73
C VAL A 268 15.00 -24.65 -35.45
N PRO A 269 15.46 -25.79 -34.89
CA PRO A 269 14.61 -26.96 -34.71
C PRO A 269 13.53 -26.76 -33.65
N ALA A 270 12.39 -27.40 -33.91
CA ALA A 270 11.21 -27.44 -33.05
C ALA A 270 11.53 -27.95 -31.64
N ARG A 271 11.00 -27.26 -30.63
CA ARG A 271 10.92 -27.79 -29.25
C ARG A 271 9.89 -28.93 -29.24
N PRO A 272 10.19 -30.09 -28.63
CA PRO A 272 9.19 -31.13 -28.47
C PRO A 272 8.17 -30.71 -27.41
N SER A 273 6.90 -30.88 -27.76
CA SER A 273 5.78 -30.95 -26.84
C SER A 273 5.92 -32.23 -26.01
N VAL A 274 5.93 -32.12 -24.69
CA VAL A 274 5.75 -33.27 -23.80
C VAL A 274 4.69 -32.91 -22.77
N ALA A 275 3.55 -33.57 -22.91
CA ALA A 275 2.51 -33.63 -21.91
C ALA A 275 2.98 -34.50 -20.72
N GLY A 276 2.59 -34.07 -19.52
CA GLY A 276 2.27 -34.89 -18.34
C GLY A 276 3.24 -35.97 -17.88
N ALA A 277 3.91 -35.73 -16.74
CA ALA A 277 4.03 -36.73 -15.67
C ALA A 277 4.40 -36.05 -14.35
N SER A 278 3.54 -36.21 -13.35
CA SER A 278 3.88 -36.07 -11.93
C SER A 278 5.09 -36.93 -11.60
N SER A 279 6.11 -36.37 -10.94
CA SER A 279 6.90 -37.12 -9.96
C SER A 279 7.68 -36.19 -9.03
N ARG A 280 7.48 -36.47 -7.76
CA ARG A 280 8.17 -36.01 -6.56
C ARG A 280 9.63 -36.47 -6.61
N ALA A 281 10.59 -35.56 -6.42
CA ALA A 281 11.97 -35.89 -6.08
C ALA A 281 12.53 -34.73 -5.20
N THR A 282 12.71 -34.92 -3.90
CA THR A 282 13.87 -35.56 -3.24
C THR A 282 15.07 -34.61 -3.18
N VAL A 283 15.27 -34.05 -1.98
CA VAL A 283 16.47 -33.33 -1.55
C VAL A 283 17.62 -34.33 -1.47
N PRO A 284 18.83 -34.04 -1.99
CA PRO A 284 19.95 -34.94 -1.84
C PRO A 284 20.59 -34.79 -0.46
N ASP A 285 20.80 -35.96 0.11
CA ASP A 285 21.48 -36.30 1.35
C ASP A 285 22.98 -35.96 1.28
N ALA A 286 23.53 -35.39 2.36
CA ALA A 286 24.95 -35.16 2.54
C ALA A 286 25.42 -36.01 3.73
N ALA A 287 26.18 -37.06 3.42
CA ALA A 287 26.84 -37.95 4.37
C ALA A 287 28.35 -37.60 4.48
N PRO A 288 29.10 -38.11 5.47
CA PRO A 288 29.74 -37.27 6.49
C PRO A 288 31.27 -37.43 6.54
N VAL A 289 31.94 -36.56 7.31
CA VAL A 289 33.32 -36.84 7.77
C VAL A 289 33.44 -36.57 9.26
N SER A 290 34.00 -37.57 9.92
CA SER A 290 34.15 -37.80 11.35
C SER A 290 35.33 -37.03 11.96
N ALA A 291 35.16 -36.53 13.19
CA ALA A 291 36.17 -36.60 14.26
C ALA A 291 35.58 -36.07 15.59
N ALA A 292 35.34 -36.97 16.55
CA ALA A 292 35.34 -36.69 18.00
C ALA A 292 36.60 -37.37 18.59
N PRO A 293 37.11 -37.00 19.79
CA PRO A 293 36.50 -37.44 21.08
C PRO A 293 36.88 -36.53 22.32
N PRO A 294 36.73 -36.95 23.61
CA PRO A 294 35.62 -37.64 24.31
C PRO A 294 35.23 -37.01 25.69
N ASP A 295 34.32 -37.72 26.39
CA ASP A 295 33.92 -37.73 27.81
C ASP A 295 32.62 -36.98 28.18
N SER A 296 31.64 -37.57 28.86
CA SER A 296 31.48 -38.91 29.42
C SER A 296 29.99 -39.18 29.72
N THR A 297 29.59 -40.43 29.46
CA THR A 297 28.55 -41.24 30.16
C THR A 297 27.18 -40.65 30.52
N VAL A 298 26.14 -41.18 29.85
CA VAL A 298 24.79 -41.38 30.41
C VAL A 298 24.42 -42.85 30.23
N PRO A 299 23.85 -43.55 31.24
CA PRO A 299 23.05 -44.74 31.01
C PRO A 299 21.57 -44.36 30.92
N GLY A 300 20.89 -44.92 29.91
CA GLY A 300 19.53 -44.54 29.54
C GLY A 300 18.40 -45.28 30.23
N SER A 301 17.24 -45.13 29.60
CA SER A 301 16.12 -46.07 29.51
C SER A 301 14.82 -45.70 30.25
N THR A 302 13.82 -45.41 29.40
CA THR A 302 12.41 -45.88 29.44
C THR A 302 11.35 -45.24 30.35
N ARG A 303 10.24 -44.94 29.64
CA ARG A 303 8.80 -45.05 29.99
C ARG A 303 8.11 -43.88 30.70
N ASN A 304 7.07 -43.41 30.00
CA ASN A 304 5.78 -42.88 30.46
C ASN A 304 5.62 -42.76 31.99
N ALA A 305 5.62 -41.53 32.48
CA ALA A 305 4.98 -41.17 33.74
C ALA A 305 4.25 -39.83 33.57
N VAL A 306 2.99 -39.83 33.95
CA VAL A 306 2.09 -38.69 34.07
C VAL A 306 2.72 -37.65 35.02
N VAL A 307 2.89 -36.41 34.56
CA VAL A 307 3.37 -35.29 35.39
C VAL A 307 2.17 -34.72 36.17
N PRO A 308 2.21 -34.64 37.52
CA PRO A 308 1.17 -33.95 38.28
C PRO A 308 1.39 -32.43 38.21
N ALA A 309 0.28 -31.70 38.32
CA ALA A 309 0.23 -30.24 38.28
C ALA A 309 1.24 -29.59 39.24
N ALA A 310 2.13 -28.75 38.69
CA ALA A 310 3.01 -27.90 39.47
C ALA A 310 2.20 -26.82 40.21
N THR A 311 2.32 -26.80 41.53
CA THR A 311 1.84 -25.72 42.38
C THR A 311 2.56 -24.42 42.00
N PRO A 312 1.87 -23.27 41.85
CA PRO A 312 2.53 -22.02 41.54
C PRO A 312 3.37 -21.58 42.75
N GLY A 313 4.68 -21.44 42.54
CA GLY A 313 5.59 -20.80 43.50
C GLY A 313 5.19 -19.34 43.74
N PRO A 314 5.67 -18.72 44.84
CA PRO A 314 5.28 -17.36 45.20
C PRO A 314 5.65 -16.40 44.06
N THR A 315 4.62 -15.77 43.50
CA THR A 315 4.73 -14.67 42.56
C THR A 315 5.64 -13.60 43.13
N GLY A 316 6.77 -13.33 42.46
CA GLY A 316 7.54 -12.12 42.68
C GLY A 316 6.63 -10.88 42.56
N PRO A 317 7.00 -9.74 43.16
CA PRO A 317 6.13 -8.57 43.24
C PRO A 317 5.60 -8.22 41.86
N ALA A 318 4.27 -8.16 41.74
CA ALA A 318 3.58 -7.78 40.52
C ALA A 318 4.17 -6.46 40.01
N ARG A 319 4.64 -6.44 38.75
CA ARG A 319 4.95 -5.19 38.05
C ARG A 319 3.75 -4.25 38.17
N PRO A 320 3.94 -2.93 38.34
CA PRO A 320 2.82 -2.02 38.53
C PRO A 320 1.86 -2.12 37.33
N THR A 321 0.63 -2.55 37.61
CA THR A 321 -0.49 -2.69 36.65
C THR A 321 -1.22 -1.36 36.42
N ALA A 322 -1.13 -0.42 37.37
CA ALA A 322 -1.77 0.88 37.33
C ALA A 322 -1.46 1.75 36.08
N PRO A 323 -0.23 1.78 35.52
CA PRO A 323 0.05 2.56 34.32
C PRO A 323 -0.68 1.99 33.09
N ALA A 324 -0.76 0.67 32.96
CA ALA A 324 -1.41 0.01 31.83
C ALA A 324 -2.95 0.17 31.88
N GLU A 325 -3.53 0.15 33.08
CA GLU A 325 -4.95 0.40 33.31
C GLU A 325 -5.34 1.83 32.96
N HIS A 326 -4.58 2.82 33.42
CA HIS A 326 -4.83 4.23 33.11
C HIS A 326 -4.76 4.52 31.60
N LEU A 327 -3.75 3.99 30.90
CA LEU A 327 -3.65 4.13 29.45
C LEU A 327 -4.84 3.48 28.72
N ARG A 328 -5.34 2.36 29.24
CA ARG A 328 -6.52 1.68 28.71
C ARG A 328 -7.79 2.51 28.90
N GLU A 329 -7.97 3.13 30.07
CA GLU A 329 -9.11 4.00 30.36
C GLU A 329 -9.14 5.23 29.44
N LEU A 330 -7.99 5.88 29.25
CA LEU A 330 -7.89 7.01 28.31
C LEU A 330 -8.20 6.57 26.87
N ALA A 331 -7.68 5.42 26.42
CA ALA A 331 -7.99 4.90 25.10
C ALA A 331 -9.47 4.54 24.95
N ASP A 332 -10.10 3.98 25.99
CA ASP A 332 -11.53 3.65 26.00
C ASP A 332 -12.37 4.93 25.94
N ALA A 333 -11.99 5.99 26.68
CA ALA A 333 -12.65 7.29 26.63
C ALA A 333 -12.60 7.95 25.24
N VAL A 334 -11.46 7.83 24.54
CA VAL A 334 -11.34 8.26 23.13
C VAL A 334 -12.31 7.46 22.26
N LEU A 335 -12.32 6.13 22.38
CA LEU A 335 -13.15 5.24 21.56
C LEU A 335 -14.65 5.33 21.87
N ASP A 336 -15.05 5.78 23.05
CA ASP A 336 -16.46 6.04 23.37
C ASP A 336 -16.99 7.32 22.71
N SER A 337 -16.13 8.31 22.53
CA SER A 337 -16.53 9.66 22.11
C SER A 337 -16.19 9.98 20.65
N CYS A 338 -15.26 9.27 20.02
CA CYS A 338 -14.73 9.62 18.68
C CYS A 338 -15.78 9.55 17.57
N LEU A 339 -16.83 8.73 17.72
CA LEU A 339 -17.93 8.64 16.75
C LEU A 339 -18.72 9.94 16.60
N SER A 340 -18.76 10.74 17.67
CA SER A 340 -19.50 12.01 17.72
C SER A 340 -18.57 13.22 17.62
N GLY A 341 -17.32 13.02 17.17
CA GLY A 341 -16.29 14.08 17.14
C GLY A 341 -15.75 14.47 18.53
N GLY A 342 -16.10 13.73 19.58
CA GLY A 342 -15.60 13.94 20.94
C GLY A 342 -14.28 13.21 21.21
N GLY A 343 -13.85 13.20 22.46
CA GLY A 343 -12.65 12.48 22.91
C GLY A 343 -11.33 13.22 22.69
N GLY A 344 -11.37 14.44 22.15
CA GLY A 344 -10.20 15.30 21.93
C GLY A 344 -9.31 15.45 23.17
N PRO A 345 -9.85 15.81 24.35
CA PRO A 345 -9.06 15.94 25.58
C PRO A 345 -8.38 14.64 26.02
N ALA A 346 -9.05 13.50 25.87
CA ALA A 346 -8.47 12.20 26.22
C ALA A 346 -7.36 11.80 25.23
N PHE A 347 -7.52 12.10 23.94
CA PHE A 347 -6.48 11.88 22.94
C PHE A 347 -5.28 12.81 23.17
N ALA A 348 -5.51 14.09 23.46
CA ALA A 348 -4.47 15.04 23.84
C ALA A 348 -3.70 14.56 25.08
N ALA A 349 -4.40 14.09 26.13
CA ALA A 349 -3.76 13.53 27.32
C ALA A 349 -2.87 12.31 27.02
N LEU A 350 -3.26 11.44 26.07
CA LEU A 350 -2.41 10.34 25.61
C LEU A 350 -1.14 10.85 24.91
N VAL A 351 -1.26 11.91 24.10
CA VAL A 351 -0.14 12.50 23.38
C VAL A 351 0.80 13.24 24.34
N ASP A 352 0.27 14.12 25.18
CA ASP A 352 1.03 14.92 26.14
C ASP A 352 1.72 14.04 27.19
N GLY A 353 1.06 12.95 27.61
CA GLY A 353 1.62 11.94 28.51
C GLY A 353 2.60 10.97 27.85
N ALA A 354 2.90 11.11 26.56
CA ALA A 354 3.76 10.21 25.78
C ALA A 354 3.37 8.73 25.94
N ALA A 355 2.06 8.45 25.95
CA ALA A 355 1.51 7.13 26.20
C ALA A 355 1.97 6.09 25.16
N GLY A 356 2.03 6.50 23.90
CA GLY A 356 2.46 5.64 22.80
C GLY A 356 3.96 5.35 22.86
N ARG A 357 4.78 6.35 23.22
CA ARG A 357 6.21 6.13 23.53
C ARG A 357 6.37 5.11 24.67
N SER A 358 5.63 5.28 25.75
CA SER A 358 5.70 4.40 26.94
C SER A 358 5.33 2.96 26.60
N LEU A 359 4.23 2.76 25.86
CA LEU A 359 3.82 1.44 25.37
C LEU A 359 4.91 0.80 24.49
N GLY A 360 5.46 1.55 23.54
CA GLY A 360 6.50 1.04 22.64
C GLY A 360 7.79 0.67 23.36
N ALA A 361 8.21 1.47 24.34
CA ALA A 361 9.38 1.18 25.16
C ALA A 361 9.16 -0.06 26.03
N ALA A 362 7.95 -0.23 26.57
CA ALA A 362 7.60 -1.42 27.35
C ALA A 362 7.67 -2.71 26.52
N LEU A 363 7.27 -2.68 25.24
CA LEU A 363 7.38 -3.83 24.33
C LEU A 363 8.82 -4.33 24.13
N TRP A 364 9.84 -3.48 24.34
CA TRP A 364 11.25 -3.89 24.28
C TRP A 364 11.77 -4.58 25.55
N THR A 365 11.00 -4.54 26.64
CA THR A 365 11.42 -5.09 27.95
C THR A 365 10.68 -6.37 28.32
N GLY A 366 9.65 -6.73 27.56
CA GLY A 366 8.89 -7.96 27.73
C GLY A 366 7.47 -7.85 27.18
N PRO A 367 6.69 -8.93 27.28
CA PRO A 367 5.31 -8.93 26.82
C PRO A 367 4.47 -7.94 27.62
N VAL A 368 3.87 -6.98 26.92
CA VAL A 368 2.89 -6.05 27.50
C VAL A 368 1.50 -6.66 27.38
N SER A 369 0.99 -7.23 28.47
CA SER A 369 -0.42 -7.59 28.57
C SER A 369 -1.22 -6.36 29.01
N GLY A 370 -2.08 -5.81 28.15
CA GLY A 370 -2.81 -4.57 28.48
C GLY A 370 -4.02 -4.24 27.60
N TRP A 371 -4.38 -5.12 26.67
CA TRP A 371 -5.44 -4.83 25.70
C TRP A 371 -6.86 -5.11 26.20
N GLY A 372 -7.01 -5.59 27.44
CA GLY A 372 -8.31 -5.74 28.13
C GLY A 372 -9.12 -6.98 27.77
N ARG A 373 -8.64 -7.86 26.88
CA ARG A 373 -9.30 -9.13 26.53
C ARG A 373 -8.34 -10.32 26.74
N PRO A 374 -8.74 -11.38 27.49
CA PRO A 374 -7.92 -12.59 27.63
C PRO A 374 -7.64 -13.26 26.29
N GLY A 375 -6.44 -13.82 26.13
CA GLY A 375 -6.03 -14.54 24.93
C GLY A 375 -5.59 -13.65 23.75
N VAL A 376 -5.58 -12.33 23.92
CA VAL A 376 -5.04 -11.40 22.92
C VAL A 376 -3.51 -11.29 23.08
N PRO A 377 -2.71 -11.51 22.02
CA PRO A 377 -1.26 -11.37 22.08
C PRO A 377 -0.81 -9.95 22.44
N ALA A 378 0.25 -9.83 23.24
CA ALA A 378 0.80 -8.55 23.70
C ALA A 378 1.13 -7.57 22.57
N HIS A 379 1.66 -8.07 21.45
CA HIS A 379 2.10 -7.26 20.32
C HIS A 379 1.05 -7.15 19.19
N LEU A 380 -0.12 -7.78 19.30
CA LEU A 380 -1.20 -7.73 18.28
C LEU A 380 -0.75 -8.04 16.83
N GLY A 381 0.28 -8.87 16.66
CA GLY A 381 0.90 -9.17 15.35
C GLY A 381 1.86 -8.11 14.80
N LEU A 382 2.35 -7.17 15.63
CA LEU A 382 3.40 -6.21 15.29
C LEU A 382 4.79 -6.84 15.18
N THR A 383 5.06 -7.91 15.94
CA THR A 383 6.27 -8.74 15.88
C THR A 383 5.85 -10.21 15.97
N ALA A 384 6.69 -11.14 15.51
CA ALA A 384 6.53 -12.57 15.77
C ALA A 384 7.34 -13.05 16.99
N ALA A 385 8.24 -12.21 17.52
CA ALA A 385 9.06 -12.50 18.68
C ALA A 385 8.36 -12.05 19.99
N ASP A 386 8.82 -12.57 21.13
CA ASP A 386 8.36 -12.13 22.45
C ASP A 386 8.63 -10.65 22.68
N VAL A 387 9.75 -10.18 22.15
CA VAL A 387 10.24 -8.80 22.15
C VAL A 387 10.72 -8.47 20.73
N PRO A 388 10.40 -7.28 20.18
CA PRO A 388 10.88 -6.91 18.84
C PRO A 388 12.40 -7.03 18.71
N PRO A 389 12.91 -7.72 17.68
CA PRO A 389 14.35 -7.87 17.48
C PRO A 389 14.99 -6.55 17.03
N PRO A 390 16.33 -6.41 17.16
CA PRO A 390 17.03 -5.30 16.51
C PRO A 390 16.76 -5.34 15.00
N PRO A 391 16.42 -4.20 14.37
CA PRO A 391 16.20 -4.16 12.93
C PRO A 391 17.50 -4.47 12.18
N ALA A 392 17.36 -5.04 10.98
CA ALA A 392 18.45 -5.26 10.05
C ALA A 392 18.39 -4.27 8.87
N VAL A 393 19.49 -4.07 8.16
CA VAL A 393 19.51 -3.27 6.92
C VAL A 393 18.64 -3.94 5.84
N GLY A 394 18.79 -5.25 5.66
CA GLY A 394 18.11 -6.05 4.64
C GLY A 394 18.73 -5.90 3.24
N ALA A 395 18.44 -6.87 2.36
CA ALA A 395 18.97 -6.91 0.98
C ALA A 395 17.87 -6.87 -0.10
N GLY A 396 16.61 -6.98 0.30
CA GLY A 396 15.48 -7.12 -0.62
C GLY A 396 14.15 -7.15 0.13
N ALA A 397 13.06 -7.15 -0.62
CA ALA A 397 11.71 -7.23 -0.07
C ALA A 397 10.80 -8.10 -0.93
N SER A 398 9.95 -8.90 -0.28
CA SER A 398 8.86 -9.61 -0.94
C SER A 398 7.66 -8.67 -1.14
N THR A 399 6.95 -8.83 -2.26
CA THR A 399 5.69 -8.11 -2.49
C THR A 399 4.49 -8.78 -1.83
N THR A 400 4.62 -10.03 -1.41
CA THR A 400 3.52 -10.89 -0.91
C THR A 400 3.76 -11.43 0.49
N ALA A 401 5.01 -11.53 0.93
CA ALA A 401 5.41 -12.16 2.18
C ALA A 401 6.29 -11.23 3.04
N LEU A 402 5.76 -10.05 3.39
CA LEU A 402 6.45 -9.13 4.29
C LEU A 402 6.34 -9.60 5.76
N PRO A 403 7.44 -9.54 6.54
CA PRO A 403 7.43 -9.80 7.97
C PRO A 403 6.44 -8.92 8.75
N ALA A 404 6.27 -9.23 10.03
CA ALA A 404 5.54 -8.35 10.93
C ALA A 404 6.17 -6.96 10.99
N PRO A 405 5.38 -5.89 11.16
CA PRO A 405 5.86 -4.51 11.03
C PRO A 405 7.17 -4.16 11.73
N LEU A 406 7.37 -4.66 12.96
CA LEU A 406 8.57 -4.40 13.78
C LEU A 406 9.71 -5.38 13.51
N ASP A 407 9.46 -6.45 12.74
CA ASP A 407 10.49 -7.43 12.34
C ASP A 407 11.07 -7.09 10.95
N ARG A 408 10.53 -6.07 10.28
CA ARG A 408 10.98 -5.65 8.94
C ARG A 408 12.34 -5.01 9.02
N SER A 409 13.16 -5.31 8.02
CA SER A 409 14.40 -4.59 7.75
C SER A 409 14.14 -3.15 7.28
N VAL A 410 15.17 -2.30 7.35
CA VAL A 410 15.15 -0.94 6.80
C VAL A 410 14.77 -0.98 5.31
N TYR A 411 15.37 -1.89 4.55
CA TYR A 411 15.03 -2.08 3.13
C TYR A 411 13.54 -2.33 2.93
N GLU A 412 12.93 -3.25 3.68
CA GLU A 412 11.50 -3.61 3.52
C GLU A 412 10.55 -2.47 3.91
N ARG A 413 10.92 -1.67 4.90
CA ARG A 413 10.16 -0.49 5.34
C ARG A 413 10.20 0.60 4.25
N VAL A 414 11.39 0.98 3.78
CA VAL A 414 11.54 1.96 2.70
C VAL A 414 10.89 1.46 1.41
N PHE A 415 11.07 0.18 1.07
CA PHE A 415 10.43 -0.44 -0.09
C PHE A 415 8.90 -0.30 -0.08
N THR A 416 8.28 -0.37 1.10
CA THR A 416 6.82 -0.20 1.22
C THR A 416 6.41 1.25 1.00
N LEU A 417 7.19 2.22 1.49
CA LEU A 417 6.98 3.66 1.25
C LEU A 417 7.06 3.99 -0.24
N LEU A 418 8.12 3.52 -0.91
CA LEU A 418 8.36 3.75 -2.34
C LEU A 418 7.37 3.03 -3.28
N ARG A 419 6.41 2.28 -2.74
CA ARG A 419 5.34 1.63 -3.50
C ARG A 419 3.96 2.20 -3.21
N THR A 420 3.88 3.12 -2.26
CA THR A 420 2.63 3.76 -1.88
C THR A 420 2.45 5.01 -2.75
N PRO A 421 1.22 5.32 -3.21
CA PRO A 421 0.95 6.58 -3.89
C PRO A 421 1.42 7.77 -3.04
N GLY A 422 1.99 8.79 -3.68
CA GLY A 422 2.59 9.94 -3.00
C GLY A 422 4.08 9.79 -2.68
N HIS A 423 4.74 8.70 -3.08
CA HIS A 423 6.18 8.51 -2.85
C HIS A 423 7.08 9.59 -3.49
N ASP A 424 6.55 10.36 -4.44
CA ASP A 424 7.28 11.43 -5.11
C ASP A 424 7.56 12.61 -4.15
N ASP A 425 6.72 12.78 -3.13
CA ASP A 425 6.85 13.81 -2.10
C ASP A 425 7.79 13.39 -0.95
N LEU A 426 8.33 12.16 -0.98
CA LEU A 426 9.30 11.70 0.01
C LEU A 426 10.68 12.32 -0.24
N PRO A 427 11.56 12.37 0.77
CA PRO A 427 12.95 12.71 0.52
C PRO A 427 13.66 11.66 -0.36
N PRO A 428 14.79 12.01 -0.98
CA PRO A 428 15.63 11.07 -1.74
C PRO A 428 15.97 9.81 -0.92
N VAL A 429 16.20 8.68 -1.60
CA VAL A 429 16.48 7.38 -0.95
C VAL A 429 17.53 7.45 0.17
N PRO A 430 18.69 8.14 0.02
CA PRO A 430 19.69 8.22 1.10
C PRO A 430 19.11 8.83 2.39
N GLU A 431 18.48 9.99 2.28
CA GLU A 431 17.83 10.68 3.41
C GLU A 431 16.68 9.85 3.99
N LEU A 432 15.92 9.18 3.11
CA LEU A 432 14.81 8.32 3.52
C LEU A 432 15.31 7.11 4.31
N VAL A 433 16.44 6.51 3.93
CA VAL A 433 17.10 5.40 4.64
C VAL A 433 17.61 5.86 6.00
N ASP A 434 18.27 7.02 6.08
CA ASP A 434 18.77 7.58 7.34
C ASP A 434 17.62 7.88 8.32
N ALA A 435 16.54 8.50 7.84
CA ALA A 435 15.34 8.71 8.64
C ALA A 435 14.67 7.39 9.05
N GLU A 436 14.75 6.35 8.22
CA GLU A 436 14.20 5.04 8.52
C GLU A 436 14.99 4.29 9.59
N VAL A 437 16.30 4.49 9.69
CA VAL A 437 17.12 3.99 10.81
C VAL A 437 16.58 4.51 12.14
N ALA A 438 16.30 5.82 12.22
CA ALA A 438 15.71 6.44 13.41
C ALA A 438 14.29 5.89 13.69
N ARG A 439 13.43 5.81 12.67
CA ARG A 439 12.08 5.23 12.82
C ARG A 439 12.12 3.76 13.24
N ALA A 440 13.06 2.96 12.77
CA ALA A 440 13.17 1.54 13.11
C ALA A 440 13.59 1.32 14.57
N CYS A 441 14.34 2.26 15.14
CA CYS A 441 14.76 2.25 16.54
C CYS A 441 13.85 3.09 17.45
N ALA A 442 12.77 3.68 16.92
CA ALA A 442 11.80 4.44 17.70
C ALA A 442 10.71 3.52 18.30
N PRO A 443 10.12 3.88 19.46
CA PRO A 443 9.02 3.11 20.05
C PRO A 443 7.88 2.88 19.05
N LEU A 444 7.39 1.65 18.96
CA LEU A 444 6.39 1.20 17.97
C LEU A 444 6.80 1.40 16.50
N GLY A 445 8.06 1.72 16.24
CA GLY A 445 8.55 1.96 14.90
C GLY A 445 8.11 3.30 14.28
N LEU A 446 7.71 4.27 15.11
CA LEU A 446 7.15 5.56 14.70
C LEU A 446 7.80 6.70 15.49
N THR A 447 8.06 7.85 14.86
CA THR A 447 8.70 9.00 15.50
C THR A 447 7.74 10.00 16.12
N GLY A 448 6.58 10.25 15.48
CA GLY A 448 5.55 11.17 16.00
C GLY A 448 4.72 10.58 17.15
N GLU A 449 4.54 11.34 18.25
CA GLU A 449 3.76 10.86 19.41
C GLU A 449 2.27 10.70 19.10
N SER A 450 1.67 11.63 18.33
CA SER A 450 0.28 11.49 17.88
C SER A 450 0.05 10.19 17.11
N LEU A 451 1.05 9.73 16.34
CA LEU A 451 0.99 8.49 15.57
C LEU A 451 1.12 7.26 16.49
N ARG A 452 2.01 7.32 17.49
CA ARG A 452 2.12 6.27 18.51
C ARG A 452 0.85 6.14 19.36
N ALA A 453 0.26 7.26 19.78
CA ALA A 453 -1.01 7.30 20.48
C ALA A 453 -2.16 6.77 19.61
N ALA A 454 -2.18 7.10 18.31
CA ALA A 454 -3.15 6.54 17.37
C ALA A 454 -3.01 5.01 17.23
N LEU A 455 -1.78 4.47 17.20
CA LEU A 455 -1.55 3.02 17.18
C LEU A 455 -2.01 2.37 18.49
N LEU A 456 -1.82 3.01 19.64
CA LEU A 456 -2.32 2.56 20.94
C LEU A 456 -3.86 2.47 20.93
N VAL A 457 -4.55 3.55 20.54
CA VAL A 457 -6.01 3.59 20.46
C VAL A 457 -6.54 2.55 19.46
N GLY A 458 -5.91 2.45 18.29
CA GLY A 458 -6.29 1.47 17.28
C GLY A 458 -6.00 0.02 17.68
N GLY A 459 -4.93 -0.24 18.42
CA GLY A 459 -4.65 -1.54 19.01
C GLY A 459 -5.71 -1.94 20.04
N ARG A 460 -6.12 -0.98 20.89
CA ARG A 460 -7.20 -1.16 21.86
C ARG A 460 -8.53 -1.48 21.19
N LEU A 461 -8.85 -0.76 20.11
CA LEU A 461 -10.02 -1.02 19.28
C LEU A 461 -9.97 -2.42 18.67
N ALA A 462 -8.84 -2.78 18.06
CA ALA A 462 -8.70 -4.03 17.34
C ALA A 462 -8.77 -5.26 18.26
N ALA A 463 -8.22 -5.17 19.48
CA ALA A 463 -8.27 -6.22 20.48
C ALA A 463 -9.69 -6.46 21.04
N GLY A 464 -10.51 -5.41 21.12
CA GLY A 464 -11.88 -5.50 21.61
C GLY A 464 -12.91 -5.87 20.54
N LEU A 465 -12.54 -5.95 19.25
CA LEU A 465 -13.44 -6.40 18.19
C LEU A 465 -13.83 -7.85 18.42
N ASP A 466 -15.13 -8.12 18.39
CA ASP A 466 -15.69 -9.46 18.52
C ASP A 466 -16.76 -9.66 17.45
N PRO A 467 -16.38 -9.82 16.17
CA PRO A 467 -17.37 -9.93 15.09
C PRO A 467 -18.15 -11.25 15.16
N LEU A 468 -17.65 -12.26 15.88
CA LEU A 468 -18.29 -13.56 15.99
C LEU A 468 -19.20 -13.73 17.23
N GLY A 469 -18.85 -13.18 18.40
CA GLY A 469 -19.56 -13.41 19.66
C GLY A 469 -20.83 -12.56 19.85
N SER A 470 -20.94 -11.78 20.93
CA SER A 470 -22.15 -11.01 21.26
C SER A 470 -22.18 -9.62 20.62
N GLY A 471 -21.02 -9.04 20.30
CA GLY A 471 -20.91 -7.65 19.83
C GLY A 471 -21.14 -6.62 20.94
N ALA A 472 -21.09 -7.06 22.21
CA ALA A 472 -21.09 -6.21 23.40
C ALA A 472 -19.68 -5.60 23.62
N GLY A 473 -19.16 -4.96 22.59
CA GLY A 473 -17.86 -4.29 22.65
C GLY A 473 -17.84 -3.24 23.77
N PRO A 474 -16.68 -3.02 24.43
CA PRO A 474 -16.58 -2.20 25.63
C PRO A 474 -16.97 -0.75 25.38
N THR A 475 -16.64 -0.23 24.20
CA THR A 475 -16.91 1.17 23.84
C THR A 475 -17.90 1.31 22.68
N ALA A 476 -18.40 2.54 22.47
CA ALA A 476 -19.29 2.88 21.38
C ALA A 476 -18.70 2.54 20.00
N ALA A 477 -17.39 2.82 19.78
CA ALA A 477 -16.69 2.46 18.55
C ALA A 477 -16.68 0.95 18.30
N HIS A 478 -16.38 0.13 19.31
CA HIS A 478 -16.40 -1.34 19.17
C HIS A 478 -17.79 -1.83 18.75
N ARG A 479 -18.83 -1.38 19.47
CA ARG A 479 -20.23 -1.75 19.16
C ARG A 479 -20.63 -1.31 17.76
N ALA A 480 -20.21 -0.14 17.32
CA ALA A 480 -20.51 0.36 15.98
C ALA A 480 -19.86 -0.49 14.87
N LEU A 481 -18.58 -0.81 15.01
CA LEU A 481 -17.85 -1.62 14.02
C LEU A 481 -18.35 -3.07 13.99
N ASP A 482 -18.54 -3.70 15.15
CA ASP A 482 -19.05 -5.07 15.22
C ASP A 482 -20.45 -5.17 14.61
N ARG A 483 -21.35 -4.21 14.88
CA ARG A 483 -22.67 -4.16 14.22
C ARG A 483 -22.56 -4.10 12.70
N ARG A 484 -21.59 -3.34 12.17
CA ARG A 484 -21.36 -3.24 10.72
C ARG A 484 -20.82 -4.56 10.16
N TRP A 485 -19.79 -5.14 10.79
CA TRP A 485 -19.18 -6.40 10.35
C TRP A 485 -20.20 -7.55 10.36
N ARG A 486 -21.04 -7.63 11.39
CA ARG A 486 -22.07 -8.68 11.53
C ARG A 486 -23.16 -8.64 10.46
N ARG A 487 -23.40 -7.47 9.86
CA ARG A 487 -24.35 -7.31 8.75
C ARG A 487 -23.79 -7.83 7.43
N GLU A 488 -22.47 -7.98 7.31
CA GLU A 488 -21.88 -8.60 6.12
C GLU A 488 -22.25 -10.07 6.05
N SER A 489 -22.71 -10.50 4.87
CA SER A 489 -23.19 -11.86 4.65
C SER A 489 -22.13 -12.93 4.92
N SER A 490 -20.86 -12.65 4.61
CA SER A 490 -19.75 -13.56 4.88
C SER A 490 -19.51 -13.77 6.37
N VAL A 491 -19.61 -12.71 7.17
CA VAL A 491 -19.45 -12.77 8.63
C VAL A 491 -20.69 -13.42 9.26
N ALA A 492 -21.90 -13.06 8.81
CA ALA A 492 -23.14 -13.67 9.27
C ALA A 492 -23.16 -15.19 9.02
N ARG A 493 -22.60 -15.65 7.88
CA ARG A 493 -22.41 -17.07 7.60
C ARG A 493 -21.37 -17.71 8.52
N ALA A 494 -20.21 -17.08 8.70
CA ALA A 494 -19.18 -17.54 9.63
C ALA A 494 -19.71 -17.73 11.05
N ARG A 495 -20.54 -16.79 11.53
CA ARG A 495 -21.18 -16.84 12.86
C ARG A 495 -22.10 -18.04 13.06
N ARG A 496 -22.84 -18.45 12.03
CA ARG A 496 -23.71 -19.62 12.09
C ARG A 496 -22.95 -20.94 11.97
N ALA A 497 -21.71 -20.90 11.49
CA ALA A 497 -20.89 -22.05 11.17
C ALA A 497 -19.67 -22.18 12.09
N THR A 498 -19.68 -21.58 13.28
CA THR A 498 -18.53 -21.60 14.21
C THR A 498 -18.17 -23.00 14.71
N VAL A 499 -19.11 -23.94 14.65
CA VAL A 499 -18.93 -25.37 15.00
C VAL A 499 -18.81 -26.28 13.76
N ASP A 500 -18.95 -25.74 12.55
CA ASP A 500 -18.86 -26.49 11.30
C ASP A 500 -17.39 -26.85 11.00
N PRO A 501 -17.04 -28.14 10.82
CA PRO A 501 -15.70 -28.58 10.44
C PRO A 501 -15.13 -27.85 9.21
N ALA A 502 -15.97 -27.46 8.25
CA ALA A 502 -15.53 -26.72 7.06
C ALA A 502 -14.95 -25.33 7.39
N TRP A 503 -15.35 -24.74 8.52
CA TRP A 503 -14.93 -23.42 9.03
C TRP A 503 -13.90 -23.49 10.15
N THR A 504 -13.69 -24.66 10.75
CA THR A 504 -12.65 -24.87 11.76
C THR A 504 -11.39 -25.50 11.17
N GLN A 505 -11.54 -26.42 10.20
CA GLN A 505 -10.44 -27.18 9.61
C GLN A 505 -10.48 -27.25 8.07
N GLY A 506 -11.61 -26.89 7.46
CA GLY A 506 -11.79 -26.94 6.01
C GLY A 506 -11.39 -25.66 5.25
N PRO A 507 -11.86 -25.50 4.00
CA PRO A 507 -11.47 -24.41 3.11
C PRO A 507 -11.75 -23.00 3.65
N PHE A 508 -12.64 -22.85 4.64
CA PHE A 508 -12.96 -21.57 5.27
C PHE A 508 -12.20 -21.31 6.58
N ALA A 509 -11.29 -22.20 7.00
CA ALA A 509 -10.54 -22.06 8.25
C ALA A 509 -9.72 -20.76 8.32
N ASP A 510 -9.05 -20.36 7.23
CA ASP A 510 -8.28 -19.10 7.20
C ASP A 510 -9.20 -17.85 7.31
N PRO A 511 -10.27 -17.70 6.50
CA PRO A 511 -11.26 -16.65 6.71
C PRO A 511 -11.88 -16.62 8.11
N ALA A 512 -12.14 -17.79 8.71
CA ALA A 512 -12.71 -17.89 10.06
C ALA A 512 -11.73 -17.41 11.13
N ARG A 513 -10.47 -17.86 11.06
CA ARG A 513 -9.39 -17.44 11.95
C ARG A 513 -9.18 -15.92 11.89
N ALA A 514 -9.23 -15.33 10.70
CA ALA A 514 -9.14 -13.87 10.54
C ALA A 514 -10.26 -13.09 11.25
N LEU A 515 -11.44 -13.70 11.50
CA LEU A 515 -12.51 -13.09 12.29
C LEU A 515 -12.37 -13.35 13.80
N ARG A 516 -11.69 -14.43 14.20
CA ARG A 516 -11.35 -14.68 15.61
C ARG A 516 -10.21 -13.79 16.09
N GLU A 517 -9.28 -13.49 15.19
CA GLU A 517 -8.07 -12.70 15.44
C GLU A 517 -8.03 -11.43 14.54
N PRO A 518 -9.07 -10.56 14.62
CA PRO A 518 -9.16 -9.40 13.74
C PRO A 518 -7.99 -8.42 13.95
N TRP A 519 -7.39 -8.41 15.14
CA TRP A 519 -6.31 -7.51 15.52
C TRP A 519 -5.08 -7.64 14.62
N THR A 520 -4.71 -8.85 14.19
CA THR A 520 -3.49 -9.06 13.40
C THR A 520 -3.58 -8.32 12.06
N ALA A 521 -4.66 -8.50 11.32
CA ALA A 521 -4.84 -7.84 10.03
C ALA A 521 -5.08 -6.33 10.19
N TYR A 522 -5.79 -5.94 11.25
CA TYR A 522 -6.11 -4.54 11.55
C TYR A 522 -4.85 -3.74 11.89
N VAL A 523 -4.10 -4.16 12.90
CA VAL A 523 -2.92 -3.45 13.41
C VAL A 523 -1.81 -3.40 12.37
N ARG A 524 -1.58 -4.47 11.60
CA ARG A 524 -0.60 -4.45 10.50
C ARG A 524 -0.90 -3.38 9.44
N ARG A 525 -2.18 -3.18 9.12
CA ARG A 525 -2.60 -2.13 8.17
C ARG A 525 -2.54 -0.75 8.80
N LEU A 526 -2.90 -0.64 10.08
CA LEU A 526 -2.87 0.63 10.80
C LEU A 526 -1.44 1.12 10.89
N TRP A 527 -0.53 0.26 11.31
CA TRP A 527 0.90 0.55 11.34
C TRP A 527 1.41 1.00 9.97
N ALA A 528 1.06 0.30 8.88
CA ALA A 528 1.51 0.69 7.54
C ALA A 528 1.03 2.09 7.13
N ARG A 529 -0.20 2.48 7.48
CA ARG A 529 -0.72 3.84 7.22
C ARG A 529 -0.03 4.89 8.09
N LEU A 530 0.19 4.58 9.37
CA LEU A 530 0.87 5.47 10.29
C LEU A 530 2.35 5.65 9.92
N HIS A 531 3.03 4.60 9.48
CA HIS A 531 4.41 4.65 8.97
C HIS A 531 4.52 5.50 7.72
N GLY A 532 3.57 5.39 6.78
CA GLY A 532 3.48 6.31 5.65
C GLY A 532 3.32 7.77 6.09
N ARG A 533 2.39 8.04 7.02
CA ARG A 533 2.20 9.39 7.56
C ARG A 533 3.44 9.92 8.29
N ASP A 534 4.13 9.07 9.05
CA ASP A 534 5.39 9.40 9.75
C ASP A 534 6.50 9.76 8.76
N ALA A 535 6.62 9.03 7.64
CA ALA A 535 7.58 9.32 6.58
C ALA A 535 7.31 10.66 5.87
N HIS A 536 6.04 11.06 5.76
CA HIS A 536 5.62 12.37 5.25
C HIS A 536 5.52 13.46 6.34
N ALA A 537 5.92 13.16 7.59
CA ALA A 537 5.80 14.07 8.73
C ALA A 537 4.38 14.61 8.98
N VAL A 538 3.35 13.79 8.72
CA VAL A 538 1.93 14.16 8.90
C VAL A 538 1.39 13.60 10.24
N PRO A 539 1.15 14.44 11.25
CA PRO A 539 0.62 14.01 12.55
C PRO A 539 -0.87 13.65 12.49
N VAL A 540 -1.42 13.01 13.53
CA VAL A 540 -2.89 12.91 13.69
C VAL A 540 -3.32 14.13 14.50
N SER A 541 -4.11 15.00 13.88
CA SER A 541 -4.37 16.35 14.42
C SER A 541 -5.54 16.37 15.39
N ASP A 542 -6.56 15.54 15.14
CA ASP A 542 -7.77 15.50 15.95
C ASP A 542 -8.43 14.09 15.96
N THR A 543 -9.49 13.95 16.75
CA THR A 543 -10.20 12.68 16.90
C THR A 543 -11.11 12.33 15.73
N ALA A 544 -11.53 13.29 14.91
CA ALA A 544 -12.31 13.03 13.71
C ALA A 544 -11.42 12.39 12.63
N GLU A 545 -10.21 12.91 12.45
CA GLU A 545 -9.16 12.33 11.61
C GLU A 545 -8.74 10.95 12.12
N LEU A 546 -8.53 10.80 13.44
CA LEU A 546 -8.25 9.50 14.06
C LEU A 546 -9.35 8.50 13.74
N TRP A 547 -10.61 8.87 13.92
CA TRP A 547 -11.75 7.98 13.65
C TRP A 547 -11.83 7.62 12.16
N ALA A 548 -11.66 8.58 11.25
CA ALA A 548 -11.66 8.31 9.81
C ALA A 548 -10.56 7.31 9.43
N LEU A 549 -9.37 7.42 10.02
CA LEU A 549 -8.28 6.45 9.84
C LEU A 549 -8.68 5.05 10.36
N LEU A 550 -9.21 4.95 11.58
CA LEU A 550 -9.59 3.69 12.21
C LEU A 550 -10.77 2.99 11.49
N ASP A 551 -11.82 3.72 11.11
CA ASP A 551 -12.93 3.15 10.33
C ASP A 551 -12.45 2.74 8.92
N GLY A 552 -11.59 3.55 8.31
CA GLY A 552 -10.96 3.21 7.02
C GLY A 552 -10.09 1.94 7.08
N ILE A 553 -9.46 1.63 8.22
CA ILE A 553 -8.77 0.34 8.43
C ILE A 553 -9.78 -0.79 8.56
N SER A 554 -10.81 -0.60 9.38
CA SER A 554 -11.90 -1.56 9.59
C SER A 554 -12.54 -1.98 8.27
N TYR A 555 -12.91 -1.01 7.43
CA TYR A 555 -13.47 -1.26 6.11
C TYR A 555 -12.52 -2.02 5.19
N SER A 556 -11.23 -1.67 5.21
CA SER A 556 -10.20 -2.37 4.44
C SER A 556 -10.12 -3.84 4.84
N VAL A 557 -10.06 -4.14 6.14
CA VAL A 557 -9.97 -5.51 6.67
C VAL A 557 -11.19 -6.33 6.25
N LEU A 558 -12.37 -5.77 6.40
CA LEU A 558 -13.63 -6.41 6.02
C LEU A 558 -13.71 -6.69 4.51
N ARG A 559 -13.24 -5.75 3.68
CA ARG A 559 -13.17 -5.91 2.21
C ARG A 559 -12.24 -7.07 1.82
N ASP A 560 -11.09 -7.20 2.47
CA ASP A 560 -10.16 -8.31 2.21
C ASP A 560 -10.74 -9.65 2.67
N HIS A 561 -11.35 -9.70 3.85
CA HIS A 561 -12.05 -10.89 4.33
C HIS A 561 -13.11 -11.37 3.32
N ARG A 562 -13.94 -10.45 2.81
CA ARG A 562 -14.93 -10.75 1.76
C ARG A 562 -14.26 -11.27 0.48
N ALA A 563 -13.11 -10.73 0.09
CA ALA A 563 -12.36 -11.20 -1.07
C ALA A 563 -11.83 -12.63 -0.87
N ARG A 564 -11.31 -12.97 0.32
CA ARG A 564 -10.87 -14.33 0.68
C ARG A 564 -12.00 -15.33 0.62
N VAL A 565 -13.15 -15.02 1.22
CA VAL A 565 -14.34 -15.90 1.17
C VAL A 565 -14.79 -16.14 -0.27
N ARG A 566 -14.82 -15.09 -1.12
CA ARG A 566 -15.13 -15.25 -2.55
C ARG A 566 -14.08 -16.07 -3.30
N ALA A 567 -12.81 -15.97 -2.94
CA ALA A 567 -11.76 -16.80 -3.55
C ALA A 567 -11.98 -18.29 -3.24
N VAL A 568 -12.29 -18.62 -1.98
CA VAL A 568 -12.62 -19.99 -1.57
C VAL A 568 -13.88 -20.50 -2.29
N LEU A 569 -14.95 -19.70 -2.35
CA LEU A 569 -16.16 -20.10 -3.07
C LEU A 569 -15.91 -20.36 -4.55
N ARG A 570 -15.08 -19.53 -5.21
CA ARG A 570 -14.69 -19.74 -6.61
C ARG A 570 -13.85 -21.00 -6.79
N SER A 571 -12.93 -21.31 -5.88
CA SER A 571 -12.14 -22.54 -5.98
C SER A 571 -12.98 -23.79 -5.78
N LEU A 572 -14.02 -23.73 -4.94
CA LEU A 572 -14.96 -24.85 -4.74
C LEU A 572 -15.94 -25.02 -5.91
N ALA A 573 -16.27 -23.95 -6.63
CA ALA A 573 -17.16 -23.98 -7.79
C ALA A 573 -16.44 -24.33 -9.11
N ALA A 574 -15.11 -24.32 -9.14
CA ALA A 574 -14.35 -24.70 -10.32
C ALA A 574 -14.54 -26.22 -10.58
N PRO A 575 -14.93 -26.63 -11.80
CA PRO A 575 -15.08 -28.05 -12.11
C PRO A 575 -13.73 -28.74 -11.92
N GLY A 576 -13.72 -29.87 -11.21
CA GLY A 576 -12.52 -30.66 -11.00
C GLY A 576 -11.91 -31.12 -12.32
N PRO A 577 -10.59 -31.29 -12.41
CA PRO A 577 -9.96 -31.91 -13.57
C PRO A 577 -10.33 -33.40 -13.58
N GLY A 578 -11.48 -33.75 -14.17
CA GLY A 578 -11.92 -35.15 -14.25
C GLY A 578 -13.43 -35.36 -14.37
N THR A 579 -14.10 -34.66 -15.28
CA THR A 579 -15.40 -35.11 -15.85
C THR A 579 -15.55 -34.61 -17.29
N ALA A 580 -14.49 -34.76 -18.09
CA ALA A 580 -14.59 -34.72 -19.54
C ALA A 580 -14.05 -36.06 -20.05
N ASP A 581 -14.82 -36.68 -20.95
CA ASP A 581 -14.62 -37.97 -21.61
C ASP A 581 -15.09 -39.23 -20.87
N ALA A 582 -16.43 -39.38 -20.80
CA ALA A 582 -17.09 -40.69 -20.78
C ALA A 582 -18.40 -40.69 -21.59
N SER A 583 -18.44 -39.95 -22.70
CA SER A 583 -19.58 -39.99 -23.63
C SER A 583 -19.08 -39.76 -25.06
N GLY A 584 -18.46 -40.79 -25.62
CA GLY A 584 -17.90 -40.77 -26.96
C GLY A 584 -17.38 -42.12 -27.44
N SER A 585 -18.05 -43.23 -27.09
CA SER A 585 -17.91 -44.49 -27.83
C SER A 585 -19.03 -45.46 -27.44
N ALA A 586 -20.11 -45.46 -28.21
CA ALA A 586 -20.96 -46.63 -28.47
C ALA A 586 -21.98 -46.29 -29.56
N ALA A 587 -21.96 -47.10 -30.62
CA ALA A 587 -22.83 -47.15 -31.81
C ALA A 587 -22.56 -46.11 -32.90
#